data_AF-A0A960JXL5-F1
#
_entry.id   AF-A0A960JXL5-F1
#
_cell.length_a   1.000
_cell.length_b   1.000
_cell.length_c   1.000
_cell.angle_alpha   90.00
_cell.angle_beta   90.00
_cell.angle_gamma   90.00
#
_symmetry.space_group_name_H-M   'P 1'
#
loop_
_entity.id
_entity.type
_entity.pdbx_description
1 polymer ?
#
loop_
_entity_poly.entity_id
_entity_poly.type
_entity_poly.pdbx_seq_one_letter_code
_entity_poly.pdbx_strand_id
1 'polypeptide(L)'
;HGTAIISAAALINALEIAGKKLDEVRVVFSGAGAAALGCVRLYLRLGLSKENVLLCDSRGVVHTRREDPLPPDKAEFARETELRTLADALEGADVFVGVSVAGIVTPEMLRTMAPDPIVFAMANPDPEISYEEARKAREDVILATGRSDFPNQVNNVLGFPFIFRGALDVRARQINDGMVQAAVQALADLAKEDVPDSVLKAYGLTSLRFGRDYLIPKPFDHRVLLRVAPAVARAAVESGVAQRELPDEAAYLRSLEVLISRRLELMRGLIDRARRNPKRVVFPEGEQEKVLRAAKILVDQGIAHPILLARREVIADRLRELDLPEEKLTIIHVMDSEKLEPYAEELHRRRRREGVTLQDARRQLRSRNYFGAMMVAEGDAEGLISGLTQEYPDTIRPALQVIGTEEGVRRVAGAFVLILKDRLLVFADTTVNIEPSAEDLAEIALLAA
;
A
#
# COMPACT_ATOMS: atom_id res chain seq x y z
N HIS A 1 22.84 11.10 -3.65
CA HIS A 1 21.62 10.65 -4.37
C HIS A 1 20.60 9.96 -3.46
N GLY A 2 20.96 8.99 -2.62
CA GLY A 2 19.99 8.29 -1.75
C GLY A 2 19.04 9.21 -0.97
N THR A 3 19.59 10.12 -0.15
CA THR A 3 18.79 11.06 0.65
C THR A 3 17.87 11.91 -0.23
N ALA A 4 18.40 12.42 -1.34
CA ALA A 4 17.64 13.24 -2.28
C ALA A 4 16.42 12.50 -2.86
N ILE A 5 16.56 11.22 -3.22
CA ILE A 5 15.47 10.43 -3.82
C ILE A 5 14.33 10.23 -2.80
N ILE A 6 14.68 9.82 -1.58
CA ILE A 6 13.68 9.54 -0.56
C ILE A 6 13.01 10.83 -0.09
N SER A 7 13.79 11.90 0.07
CA SER A 7 13.25 13.20 0.44
C SER A 7 12.37 13.78 -0.68
N ALA A 8 12.75 13.62 -1.95
CA ALA A 8 11.93 14.05 -3.08
C ALA A 8 10.59 13.30 -3.16
N ALA A 9 10.60 11.98 -2.94
CA ALA A 9 9.37 11.18 -2.92
C ALA A 9 8.44 11.62 -1.79
N ALA A 10 8.99 11.84 -0.59
CA ALA A 10 8.23 12.40 0.52
C ALA A 10 7.72 13.82 0.23
N LEU A 11 8.50 14.65 -0.48
CA LEU A 11 8.11 16.03 -0.82
C LEU A 11 6.91 16.06 -1.76
N ILE A 12 6.89 15.25 -2.82
CA ILE A 12 5.76 15.18 -3.75
C ILE A 12 4.46 14.92 -2.99
N ASN A 13 4.50 13.93 -2.10
CA ASN A 13 3.36 13.55 -1.28
C ASN A 13 2.98 14.62 -0.24
N ALA A 14 3.97 15.26 0.39
CA ALA A 14 3.74 16.33 1.35
C ALA A 14 3.09 17.56 0.68
N LEU A 15 3.52 17.92 -0.52
CA LEU A 15 2.96 19.01 -1.31
C LEU A 15 1.50 18.74 -1.69
N GLU A 16 1.18 17.51 -2.08
CA GLU A 16 -0.20 17.10 -2.36
C GLU A 16 -1.11 17.24 -1.14
N ILE A 17 -0.64 16.79 0.04
CA ILE A 17 -1.39 16.94 1.30
C ILE A 17 -1.52 18.41 1.71
N ALA A 18 -0.51 19.23 1.45
CA ALA A 18 -0.53 20.66 1.72
C ALA A 18 -1.32 21.48 0.67
N GLY A 19 -1.73 20.87 -0.44
CA GLY A 19 -2.36 21.57 -1.57
C GLY A 19 -1.44 22.58 -2.27
N LYS A 20 -0.12 22.33 -2.28
CA LYS A 20 0.91 23.22 -2.84
C LYS A 20 1.51 22.65 -4.13
N LYS A 21 1.97 23.50 -5.04
CA LYS A 21 2.68 23.08 -6.26
C LYS A 21 4.19 23.27 -6.14
N LEU A 22 4.96 22.32 -6.66
CA LEU A 22 6.42 22.30 -6.53
C LEU A 22 7.11 23.52 -7.16
N ASP A 23 6.56 24.07 -8.24
CA ASP A 23 7.08 25.24 -8.95
C ASP A 23 6.75 26.58 -8.27
N GLU A 24 5.77 26.60 -7.36
CA GLU A 24 5.29 27.79 -6.66
C GLU A 24 5.86 27.93 -5.23
N VAL A 25 6.36 26.84 -4.62
CA VAL A 25 6.81 26.85 -3.21
C VAL A 25 8.18 27.49 -3.00
N ARG A 26 8.33 28.20 -1.88
CA ARG A 26 9.62 28.68 -1.36
C ARG A 26 10.31 27.60 -0.51
N VAL A 27 11.50 27.19 -0.92
CA VAL A 27 12.24 26.09 -0.27
C VAL A 27 13.55 26.59 0.33
N VAL A 28 13.71 26.37 1.63
CA VAL A 28 14.93 26.70 2.38
C VAL A 28 15.69 25.41 2.69
N PHE A 29 16.94 25.35 2.25
CA PHE A 29 17.85 24.26 2.58
C PHE A 29 18.82 24.70 3.67
N SER A 30 18.89 23.94 4.77
CA SER A 30 19.96 24.11 5.77
C SER A 30 21.01 23.03 5.59
N GLY A 31 22.24 23.49 5.34
CA GLY A 31 23.37 22.67 4.94
C GLY A 31 23.72 22.93 3.47
N ALA A 32 25.02 23.04 3.18
CA ALA A 32 25.54 23.29 1.83
C ALA A 32 26.61 22.26 1.42
N GLY A 33 26.51 21.05 1.97
CA GLY A 33 27.33 19.90 1.60
C GLY A 33 26.71 19.08 0.46
N ALA A 34 27.39 17.99 0.08
CA ALA A 34 26.99 17.14 -1.04
C ALA A 34 25.56 16.57 -0.91
N ALA A 35 25.11 16.25 0.31
CA ALA A 35 23.74 15.79 0.55
C ALA A 35 22.71 16.87 0.22
N ALA A 36 22.91 18.09 0.72
CA ALA A 36 22.01 19.22 0.48
C ALA A 36 21.94 19.59 -0.99
N LEU A 37 23.11 19.79 -1.61
CA LEU A 37 23.22 20.14 -3.02
C LEU A 37 22.64 19.04 -3.92
N GLY A 38 22.79 17.77 -3.52
CA GLY A 38 22.13 16.65 -4.20
C GLY A 38 20.61 16.71 -4.11
N CYS A 39 20.04 17.12 -2.97
CA CYS A 39 18.59 17.33 -2.82
C CYS A 39 18.12 18.52 -3.65
N VAL A 40 18.79 19.68 -3.54
CA VAL A 40 18.48 20.88 -4.33
C VAL A 40 18.43 20.56 -5.82
N ARG A 41 19.50 19.96 -6.36
CA ARG A 41 19.58 19.64 -7.80
C ARG A 41 18.50 18.65 -8.24
N LEU A 42 18.15 17.67 -7.41
CA LEU A 42 17.06 16.76 -7.74
C LEU A 42 15.70 17.47 -7.72
N TYR A 43 15.45 18.32 -6.74
CA TYR A 43 14.17 19.04 -6.65
C TYR A 43 14.00 19.98 -7.83
N LEU A 44 15.06 20.68 -8.25
CA LEU A 44 15.06 21.51 -9.47
C LEU A 44 14.72 20.69 -10.72
N ARG A 45 15.30 19.49 -10.86
CA ARG A 45 15.00 18.58 -11.98
C ARG A 45 13.55 18.09 -11.98
N LEU A 46 12.92 17.98 -10.81
CA LEU A 46 11.53 17.60 -10.68
C LEU A 46 10.55 18.76 -10.93
N GLY A 47 11.06 20.00 -11.07
CA GLY A 47 10.25 21.17 -11.40
C GLY A 47 10.27 22.28 -10.36
N LEU A 48 11.09 22.19 -9.30
CA LEU A 48 11.26 23.32 -8.38
C LEU A 48 11.89 24.51 -9.10
N SER A 49 11.29 25.69 -8.96
CA SER A 49 11.81 26.94 -9.51
C SER A 49 13.10 27.36 -8.80
N LYS A 50 14.18 27.62 -9.56
CA LYS A 50 15.50 27.94 -9.00
C LYS A 50 15.49 29.24 -8.19
N GLU A 51 14.65 30.18 -8.60
CA GLU A 51 14.41 31.46 -7.95
C GLU A 51 13.80 31.32 -6.55
N ASN A 52 13.09 30.22 -6.30
CA ASN A 52 12.44 29.96 -5.02
C ASN A 52 13.31 29.18 -4.02
N VAL A 53 14.57 28.91 -4.38
CA VAL A 53 15.53 28.20 -3.52
C VAL A 53 16.40 29.17 -2.73
N LEU A 54 16.41 29.01 -1.41
CA LEU A 54 17.41 29.61 -0.52
C LEU A 54 18.27 28.53 0.10
N LEU A 55 19.59 28.68 -0.01
CA LEU A 55 20.57 27.80 0.61
C LEU A 55 21.20 28.50 1.80
N CYS A 56 21.22 27.85 2.96
CA CYS A 56 21.87 28.32 4.17
C CYS A 56 23.05 27.41 4.52
N ASP A 57 24.23 28.00 4.72
CA ASP A 57 25.40 27.30 5.24
C ASP A 57 25.76 27.73 6.66
N SER A 58 26.93 27.30 7.16
CA SER A 58 27.36 27.61 8.54
C SER A 58 27.53 29.10 8.83
N ARG A 59 27.47 29.97 7.81
CA ARG A 59 27.57 31.43 7.93
C ARG A 59 26.26 32.13 7.55
N GLY A 60 25.16 31.40 7.41
CA GLY A 60 23.85 31.94 7.06
C GLY A 60 23.50 31.78 5.58
N VAL A 61 22.65 32.66 5.06
CA VAL A 61 22.15 32.60 3.68
C VAL A 61 23.31 32.74 2.69
N VAL A 62 23.34 31.87 1.67
CA VAL A 62 24.27 31.96 0.55
C VAL A 62 23.73 33.01 -0.42
N HIS A 63 24.36 34.19 -0.41
CA HIS A 63 23.93 35.34 -1.21
C HIS A 63 25.09 35.95 -2.00
N THR A 64 24.77 36.73 -3.04
CA THR A 64 25.75 37.32 -3.99
C THR A 64 26.69 38.34 -3.34
N ARG A 65 26.27 38.96 -2.24
CA ARG A 65 27.07 39.92 -1.45
C ARG A 65 27.96 39.31 -0.34
N ARG A 66 28.15 37.99 -0.33
CA ARG A 66 29.05 37.34 0.64
C ARG A 66 30.49 37.73 0.33
N GLU A 67 31.23 38.20 1.32
CA GLU A 67 32.65 38.59 1.15
C GLU A 67 33.60 37.38 1.25
N ASP A 68 33.14 36.29 1.88
CA ASP A 68 33.95 35.10 2.05
C ASP A 68 33.91 34.17 0.82
N PRO A 69 34.94 33.30 0.67
CA PRO A 69 35.02 32.41 -0.47
C PRO A 69 33.82 31.46 -0.56
N LEU A 70 33.06 31.57 -1.64
CA LEU A 70 32.01 30.62 -2.01
C LEU A 70 32.56 29.64 -3.05
N PRO A 71 32.71 28.35 -2.72
CA PRO A 71 33.03 27.31 -3.70
C PRO A 71 32.02 27.34 -4.87
N PRO A 72 32.42 26.99 -6.10
CA PRO A 72 31.56 27.07 -7.29
C PRO A 72 30.20 26.39 -7.12
N ASP A 73 30.17 25.22 -6.47
CA ASP A 73 28.93 24.46 -6.24
C ASP A 73 27.94 25.17 -5.30
N LYS A 74 28.42 26.03 -4.39
CA LYS A 74 27.56 26.87 -3.54
C LYS A 74 27.18 28.16 -4.25
N ALA A 75 28.14 28.77 -4.96
CA ALA A 75 27.94 30.00 -5.70
C ALA A 75 26.82 29.87 -6.74
N GLU A 76 26.63 28.68 -7.32
CA GLU A 76 25.51 28.35 -8.21
C GLU A 76 24.12 28.70 -7.62
N PHE A 77 23.98 28.62 -6.30
CA PHE A 77 22.75 28.86 -5.55
C PHE A 77 22.76 30.17 -4.77
N ALA A 78 23.77 31.03 -4.99
CA ALA A 78 23.80 32.35 -4.38
C ALA A 78 22.67 33.23 -4.91
N ARG A 79 21.90 33.83 -3.99
CA ARG A 79 20.81 34.74 -4.34
C ARG A 79 21.14 36.20 -4.08
N GLU A 80 20.64 37.09 -4.93
CA GLU A 80 20.54 38.50 -4.58
C GLU A 80 19.35 38.70 -3.63
N THR A 81 19.65 38.92 -2.35
CA THR A 81 18.64 39.03 -1.28
C THR A 81 19.21 39.77 -0.07
N GLU A 82 18.35 40.42 0.74
CA GLU A 82 18.71 41.05 2.02
C GLU A 82 18.76 40.07 3.20
N LEU A 83 18.24 38.85 3.03
CA LEU A 83 18.23 37.83 4.08
C LEU A 83 19.65 37.40 4.45
N ARG A 84 19.93 37.19 5.74
CA ARG A 84 21.25 36.83 6.25
C ARG A 84 21.25 35.58 7.11
N THR A 85 20.22 35.39 7.92
CA THR A 85 20.13 34.29 8.88
C THR A 85 19.20 33.19 8.39
N LEU A 86 19.26 32.02 9.04
CA LEU A 86 18.30 30.95 8.81
C LEU A 86 16.87 31.39 9.20
N ALA A 87 16.73 32.19 10.26
CA ALA A 87 15.43 32.72 10.68
C ALA A 87 14.82 33.61 9.60
N ASP A 88 15.62 34.50 9.00
CA ASP A 88 15.18 35.37 7.90
C ASP A 88 14.73 34.54 6.69
N ALA A 89 15.46 33.46 6.38
CA ALA A 89 15.14 32.59 5.26
C ALA A 89 13.83 31.83 5.45
N LEU A 90 13.54 31.39 6.68
CA LEU A 90 12.35 30.61 7.03
C LEU A 90 11.06 31.44 7.06
N GLU A 91 11.15 32.77 7.16
CA GLU A 91 9.97 33.63 7.16
C GLU A 91 9.16 33.50 5.85
N GLY A 92 7.93 33.01 6.01
CA GLY A 92 7.02 32.70 4.90
C GLY A 92 7.50 31.59 3.95
N ALA A 93 8.46 30.76 4.36
CA ALA A 93 8.89 29.61 3.57
C ALA A 93 7.86 28.48 3.64
N ASP A 94 7.66 27.77 2.54
CA ASP A 94 6.73 26.63 2.47
C ASP A 94 7.38 25.33 2.91
N VAL A 95 8.66 25.18 2.56
CA VAL A 95 9.40 23.93 2.76
C VAL A 95 10.75 24.23 3.39
N PHE A 96 11.08 23.48 4.44
CA PHE A 96 12.42 23.42 5.01
C PHE A 96 13.02 22.02 4.78
N VAL A 97 14.26 21.98 4.31
CA VAL A 97 15.03 20.74 4.13
C VAL A 97 16.36 20.87 4.87
N GLY A 98 16.44 20.20 6.01
CA GLY A 98 17.63 20.14 6.86
C GLY A 98 18.46 18.88 6.60
N VAL A 99 19.74 19.08 6.32
CA VAL A 99 20.80 18.04 6.37
C VAL A 99 22.06 18.63 7.01
N SER A 100 21.86 19.20 8.19
CA SER A 100 22.79 20.10 8.88
C SER A 100 23.01 19.69 10.34
N VAL A 101 22.96 20.65 11.27
CA VAL A 101 23.32 20.48 12.68
C VAL A 101 22.05 20.37 13.53
N ALA A 102 22.12 19.53 14.56
CA ALA A 102 21.05 19.32 15.52
C ALA A 102 20.59 20.63 16.19
N GLY A 103 19.28 20.79 16.37
CA GLY A 103 18.68 21.89 17.14
C GLY A 103 18.83 23.29 16.54
N ILE A 104 19.24 23.41 15.27
CA ILE A 104 19.45 24.71 14.62
C ILE A 104 18.14 25.45 14.30
N VAL A 105 17.01 24.73 14.19
CA VAL A 105 15.68 25.31 13.95
C VAL A 105 14.93 25.39 15.28
N THR A 106 14.55 26.59 15.69
CA THR A 106 13.77 26.79 16.91
C THR A 106 12.27 26.79 16.63
N PRO A 107 11.42 26.52 17.66
CA PRO A 107 9.97 26.68 17.57
C PRO A 107 9.53 28.05 17.02
N GLU A 108 10.24 29.13 17.37
CA GLU A 108 9.94 30.49 16.93
C GLU A 108 10.15 30.64 15.42
N MET A 109 11.25 30.09 14.88
CA MET A 109 11.50 30.08 13.43
C MET A 109 10.44 29.25 12.69
N LEU A 110 10.05 28.10 13.23
CA LEU A 110 8.99 27.29 12.63
C LEU A 110 7.65 28.05 12.58
N ARG A 111 7.34 28.87 13.59
CA ARG A 111 6.13 29.68 13.63
C ARG A 111 6.09 30.82 12.60
N THR A 112 7.19 31.19 11.96
CA THR A 112 7.22 32.23 10.91
C THR A 112 7.03 31.68 9.49
N MET A 113 7.06 30.35 9.30
CA MET A 113 6.88 29.71 7.99
C MET A 113 5.46 29.93 7.43
N ALA A 114 5.22 29.61 6.15
CA ALA A 114 3.88 29.66 5.56
C ALA A 114 2.91 28.64 6.22
N PRO A 115 1.57 28.78 6.07
CA PRO A 115 0.61 27.75 6.49
C PRO A 115 0.92 26.39 5.88
N ASP A 116 0.61 25.31 6.60
CA ASP A 116 0.97 23.93 6.26
C ASP A 116 2.46 23.79 5.87
N PRO A 117 3.39 24.17 6.78
CA PRO A 117 4.81 24.11 6.48
C PRO A 117 5.27 22.65 6.39
N ILE A 118 6.07 22.35 5.36
CA ILE A 118 6.70 21.05 5.18
C ILE A 118 8.11 21.12 5.74
N VAL A 119 8.41 20.31 6.75
CA VAL A 119 9.67 20.38 7.50
C VAL A 119 10.34 19.02 7.49
N PHE A 120 11.43 18.91 6.72
CA PHE A 120 12.27 17.71 6.64
C PHE A 120 13.53 17.93 7.47
N ALA A 121 13.49 17.52 8.75
CA ALA A 121 14.61 17.63 9.68
C ALA A 121 15.40 16.31 9.71
N MET A 122 16.36 16.15 8.79
CA MET A 122 16.99 14.87 8.48
C MET A 122 18.40 14.70 9.06
N ALA A 123 18.88 15.64 9.87
CA ALA A 123 20.09 15.43 10.65
C ALA A 123 19.96 14.21 11.58
N ASN A 124 21.06 13.48 11.76
CA ASN A 124 21.13 12.29 12.62
C ASN A 124 22.34 12.41 13.56
N PRO A 125 22.26 11.86 14.79
CA PRO A 125 21.09 11.20 15.40
C PRO A 125 19.99 12.19 15.84
N ASP A 126 20.35 13.46 16.02
CA ASP A 126 19.45 14.50 16.48
C ASP A 126 19.10 15.45 15.32
N PRO A 127 17.79 15.69 15.06
CA PRO A 127 17.33 16.49 13.94
C PRO A 127 17.53 18.00 14.17
N GLU A 128 17.37 18.79 13.11
CA GLU A 128 17.40 20.26 13.17
C GLU A 128 16.36 20.85 14.13
N ILE A 129 15.21 20.20 14.28
CA ILE A 129 14.20 20.42 15.32
C ILE A 129 13.60 19.06 15.67
N SER A 130 13.35 18.79 16.96
CA SER A 130 12.74 17.51 17.35
C SER A 130 11.29 17.42 16.86
N TYR A 131 10.82 16.20 16.60
CA TYR A 131 9.44 15.97 16.16
C TYR A 131 8.43 16.54 17.17
N GLU A 132 8.69 16.35 18.46
CA GLU A 132 7.82 16.85 19.53
C GLU A 132 7.79 18.37 19.61
N GLU A 133 8.93 19.04 19.53
CA GLU A 133 8.98 20.50 19.57
C GLU A 133 8.32 21.11 18.34
N ALA A 134 8.53 20.52 17.16
CA ALA A 134 7.88 20.99 15.94
C ALA A 134 6.35 20.86 16.03
N ARG A 135 5.83 19.71 16.49
CA ARG A 135 4.38 19.50 16.72
C ARG A 135 3.80 20.42 17.79
N LYS A 136 4.56 20.73 18.84
CA LYS A 136 4.14 21.69 19.89
C LYS A 136 4.17 23.13 19.37
N ALA A 137 5.10 23.46 18.49
CA ALA A 137 5.24 24.80 17.92
C ALA A 137 4.15 25.11 16.89
N ARG A 138 3.73 24.09 16.14
CA ARG A 138 2.72 24.20 15.08
C ARG A 138 1.91 22.92 14.90
N GLU A 139 0.60 23.07 14.90
CA GLU A 139 -0.33 21.94 14.71
C GLU A 139 -0.37 21.47 13.24
N ASP A 140 -0.28 22.42 12.30
CA ASP A 140 -0.39 22.20 10.86
C ASP A 140 0.93 21.76 10.19
N VAL A 141 2.00 21.54 10.95
CA VAL A 141 3.28 21.11 10.38
C VAL A 141 3.20 19.71 9.76
N ILE A 142 3.79 19.55 8.58
CA ILE A 142 4.01 18.25 7.94
C ILE A 142 5.48 17.88 8.11
N LEU A 143 5.76 16.86 8.92
CA LEU A 143 7.12 16.54 9.37
C LEU A 143 7.65 15.27 8.74
N ALA A 144 8.93 15.28 8.38
CA ALA A 144 9.71 14.09 8.08
C ALA A 144 11.08 14.17 8.76
N THR A 145 11.61 13.03 9.21
CA THR A 145 12.91 12.99 9.90
C THR A 145 13.78 11.85 9.40
N GLY A 146 15.07 11.85 9.77
CA GLY A 146 15.96 10.70 9.52
C GLY A 146 15.71 9.51 10.46
N ARG A 147 14.98 9.71 11.56
CA ARG A 147 14.89 8.74 12.65
C ARG A 147 13.72 7.77 12.47
N SER A 148 13.89 6.55 12.96
CA SER A 148 12.91 5.46 12.80
C SER A 148 11.77 5.46 13.82
N ASP A 149 11.94 6.19 14.91
CA ASP A 149 10.98 6.31 16.02
C ASP A 149 9.82 7.28 15.71
N PHE A 150 9.91 8.06 14.62
CA PHE A 150 8.88 9.01 14.22
C PHE A 150 8.22 8.66 12.87
N PRO A 151 7.04 9.23 12.57
CA PRO A 151 6.44 9.19 11.24
C PRO A 151 7.39 9.69 10.14
N ASN A 152 7.10 9.29 8.89
CA ASN A 152 7.77 9.82 7.70
C ASN A 152 9.31 9.75 7.74
N GLN A 153 9.85 8.57 8.03
CA GLN A 153 11.29 8.38 8.06
C GLN A 153 11.89 8.47 6.65
N VAL A 154 12.71 9.50 6.39
CA VAL A 154 13.50 9.62 5.17
C VAL A 154 14.78 8.79 5.33
N ASN A 155 14.69 7.52 4.98
CA ASN A 155 15.81 6.57 5.09
C ASN A 155 16.25 6.02 3.74
N ASN A 156 17.55 6.12 3.47
CA ASN A 156 18.20 5.66 2.24
C ASN A 156 18.00 4.15 1.93
N VAL A 157 17.64 3.34 2.93
CA VAL A 157 17.30 1.92 2.74
C VAL A 157 16.13 1.71 1.78
N LEU A 158 15.25 2.70 1.64
CA LEU A 158 14.13 2.70 0.69
C LEU A 158 14.57 2.93 -0.75
N GLY A 159 15.82 3.31 -0.98
CA GLY A 159 16.34 3.67 -2.30
C GLY A 159 17.36 2.66 -2.81
N PHE A 160 18.55 2.65 -2.21
CA PHE A 160 19.73 2.01 -2.80
C PHE A 160 19.51 0.55 -3.20
N PRO A 161 18.99 -0.34 -2.33
CA PRO A 161 18.85 -1.76 -2.69
C PRO A 161 18.03 -1.98 -3.96
N PHE A 162 16.98 -1.19 -4.15
CA PHE A 162 15.99 -1.39 -5.21
C PHE A 162 16.36 -0.67 -6.50
N ILE A 163 16.97 0.51 -6.40
CA ILE A 163 17.55 1.21 -7.56
C ILE A 163 18.67 0.37 -8.16
N PHE A 164 19.57 -0.15 -7.34
CA PHE A 164 20.64 -1.03 -7.83
C PHE A 164 20.08 -2.33 -8.39
N ARG A 165 19.07 -2.93 -7.76
CA ARG A 165 18.43 -4.13 -8.31
C ARG A 165 17.92 -3.89 -9.74
N GLY A 166 17.12 -2.84 -9.93
CA GLY A 166 16.58 -2.47 -11.25
C GLY A 166 17.68 -2.20 -12.28
N ALA A 167 18.69 -1.42 -11.90
CA ALA A 167 19.82 -1.11 -12.78
C ALA A 167 20.63 -2.37 -13.17
N LEU A 168 20.88 -3.27 -12.21
CA LEU A 168 21.65 -4.50 -12.42
C LEU A 168 20.90 -5.51 -13.30
N ASP A 169 19.57 -5.61 -13.16
CA ASP A 169 18.75 -6.55 -13.92
C ASP A 169 18.78 -6.30 -15.43
N VAL A 170 18.90 -5.04 -15.84
CA VAL A 170 19.05 -4.62 -17.24
C VAL A 170 20.49 -4.25 -17.61
N ARG A 171 21.44 -4.47 -16.70
CA ARG A 171 22.87 -4.15 -16.85
C ARG A 171 23.09 -2.70 -17.33
N ALA A 172 22.44 -1.75 -16.66
CA ALA A 172 22.58 -0.34 -16.97
C ALA A 172 24.05 0.11 -16.83
N ARG A 173 24.55 0.89 -17.80
CA ARG A 173 25.93 1.42 -17.79
C ARG A 173 26.14 2.51 -16.74
N GLN A 174 25.06 3.16 -16.32
CA GLN A 174 25.06 4.26 -15.37
C GLN A 174 23.68 4.39 -14.73
N ILE A 175 23.61 5.12 -13.61
CA ILE A 175 22.35 5.60 -13.05
C ILE A 175 22.15 7.03 -13.58
N ASN A 176 21.16 7.24 -14.45
CA ASN A 176 20.86 8.55 -15.01
C ASN A 176 19.64 9.21 -14.35
N ASP A 177 19.33 10.43 -14.79
CA ASP A 177 18.27 11.24 -14.20
C ASP A 177 16.86 10.63 -14.38
N GLY A 178 16.59 10.00 -15.52
CA GLY A 178 15.32 9.30 -15.75
C GLY A 178 15.09 8.15 -14.75
N MET A 179 16.14 7.38 -14.46
CA MET A 179 16.08 6.31 -13.45
C MET A 179 15.84 6.88 -12.04
N VAL A 180 16.47 8.00 -11.70
CA VAL A 180 16.30 8.67 -10.41
C VAL A 180 14.85 9.18 -10.27
N GLN A 181 14.30 9.83 -11.30
CA GLN A 181 12.91 10.31 -11.31
C GLN A 181 11.91 9.16 -11.20
N ALA A 182 12.14 8.05 -11.93
CA ALA A 182 11.29 6.87 -11.85
C ALA A 182 11.27 6.26 -10.43
N ALA A 183 12.42 6.24 -9.74
CA ALA A 183 12.49 5.78 -8.36
C ALA A 183 11.72 6.70 -7.39
N VAL A 184 11.84 8.02 -7.56
CA VAL A 184 11.10 9.03 -6.78
C VAL A 184 9.59 8.81 -6.93
N GLN A 185 9.11 8.73 -8.17
CA GLN A 185 7.68 8.56 -8.45
C GLN A 185 7.15 7.23 -7.92
N ALA A 186 7.88 6.13 -8.13
CA ALA A 186 7.47 4.80 -7.65
C ALA A 186 7.35 4.74 -6.12
N LEU A 187 8.21 5.45 -5.38
CA LEU A 187 8.11 5.55 -3.92
C LEU A 187 6.93 6.42 -3.47
N ALA A 188 6.72 7.56 -4.13
CA ALA A 188 5.62 8.46 -3.83
C ALA A 188 4.27 7.76 -4.05
N ASP A 189 4.10 7.09 -5.19
CA ASP A 189 2.88 6.37 -5.53
C ASP A 189 2.62 5.19 -4.58
N LEU A 190 3.66 4.45 -4.19
CA LEU A 190 3.50 3.30 -3.29
C LEU A 190 2.96 3.69 -1.90
N ALA A 191 3.28 4.89 -1.40
CA ALA A 191 2.76 5.37 -0.12
C ALA A 191 1.24 5.60 -0.14
N LYS A 192 0.65 5.77 -1.33
CA LYS A 192 -0.79 6.00 -1.53
C LYS A 192 -1.60 4.72 -1.58
N GLU A 193 -0.92 3.58 -1.66
CA GLU A 193 -1.57 2.27 -1.69
C GLU A 193 -1.87 1.73 -0.31
N ASP A 194 -2.91 0.91 -0.22
CA ASP A 194 -3.29 0.22 1.01
C ASP A 194 -2.11 -0.58 1.59
N VAL A 195 -1.84 -0.42 2.88
CA VAL A 195 -0.65 -0.98 3.52
C VAL A 195 -0.93 -2.44 3.95
N PRO A 196 -0.11 -3.42 3.53
CA PRO A 196 -0.31 -4.81 3.90
C PRO A 196 -0.24 -5.04 5.41
N ASP A 197 -1.11 -5.91 5.93
CA ASP A 197 -1.15 -6.27 7.36
C ASP A 197 0.20 -6.80 7.87
N SER A 198 1.00 -7.44 7.00
CA SER A 198 2.36 -7.89 7.36
C SER A 198 3.29 -6.73 7.70
N VAL A 199 3.14 -5.58 7.02
CA VAL A 199 3.91 -4.36 7.29
C VAL A 199 3.40 -3.73 8.57
N LEU A 200 2.07 -3.58 8.72
CA LEU A 200 1.46 -3.04 9.95
C LEU A 200 1.93 -3.81 11.19
N LYS A 201 1.87 -5.15 11.14
CA LYS A 201 2.32 -6.04 12.22
C LYS A 201 3.81 -5.89 12.53
N ALA A 202 4.67 -5.72 11.51
CA ALA A 202 6.11 -5.56 11.70
C ALA A 202 6.47 -4.28 12.47
N TYR A 203 5.61 -3.26 12.41
CA TYR A 203 5.78 -1.99 13.12
C TYR A 203 4.84 -1.82 14.33
N GLY A 204 4.08 -2.87 14.71
CA GLY A 204 3.14 -2.80 15.83
C GLY A 204 1.97 -1.84 15.61
N LEU A 205 1.59 -1.59 14.36
CA LEU A 205 0.53 -0.67 13.98
C LEU A 205 -0.77 -1.41 13.66
N THR A 206 -1.91 -0.77 13.87
CA THR A 206 -3.23 -1.29 13.51
C THR A 206 -3.71 -0.76 12.17
N SER A 207 -3.29 0.44 11.79
CA SER A 207 -3.59 1.08 10.52
C SER A 207 -2.47 2.04 10.11
N LEU A 208 -2.33 2.25 8.82
CA LEU A 208 -1.44 3.24 8.23
C LEU A 208 -2.05 3.62 6.88
N ARG A 209 -2.39 4.89 6.71
CA ARG A 209 -3.03 5.41 5.50
C ARG A 209 -2.28 6.65 5.06
N PHE A 210 -2.27 6.90 3.75
CA PHE A 210 -1.67 8.09 3.17
C PHE A 210 -2.17 9.37 3.86
N GLY A 211 -1.26 10.24 4.27
CA GLY A 211 -1.60 11.45 5.03
C GLY A 211 -0.39 12.09 5.70
N ARG A 212 -0.63 13.07 6.58
CA ARG A 212 0.43 13.87 7.24
C ARG A 212 1.47 13.03 7.97
N ASP A 213 1.09 11.86 8.49
CA ASP A 213 1.97 10.93 9.22
C ASP A 213 2.42 9.72 8.38
N TYR A 214 2.09 9.67 7.08
CA TYR A 214 2.54 8.64 6.15
C TYR A 214 2.68 9.16 4.72
N LEU A 215 3.85 9.74 4.45
CA LEU A 215 4.27 10.32 3.17
C LEU A 215 5.11 9.38 2.33
N ILE A 216 5.74 8.38 2.96
CA ILE A 216 6.75 7.52 2.34
C ILE A 216 6.65 6.10 2.91
N PRO A 217 6.84 5.03 2.10
CA PRO A 217 6.72 3.66 2.59
C PRO A 217 7.68 3.34 3.73
N LYS A 218 7.35 2.35 4.56
CA LYS A 218 8.23 1.91 5.65
C LYS A 218 9.37 1.04 5.11
N PRO A 219 10.58 1.07 5.70
CA PRO A 219 11.74 0.28 5.27
C PRO A 219 11.50 -1.22 5.02
N PHE A 220 10.67 -1.87 5.84
CA PHE A 220 10.35 -3.30 5.69
C PHE A 220 9.13 -3.59 4.81
N ASP A 221 8.64 -2.58 4.08
CA ASP A 221 7.63 -2.80 3.06
C ASP A 221 8.25 -3.48 1.83
N HIS A 222 8.01 -4.78 1.71
CA HIS A 222 8.51 -5.61 0.61
C HIS A 222 8.04 -5.15 -0.78
N ARG A 223 6.95 -4.37 -0.86
CA ARG A 223 6.44 -3.81 -2.12
C ARG A 223 7.40 -2.80 -2.74
N VAL A 224 8.29 -2.18 -1.95
CA VAL A 224 9.28 -1.22 -2.47
C VAL A 224 10.17 -1.89 -3.53
N LEU A 225 10.59 -3.15 -3.32
CA LEU A 225 11.31 -3.91 -4.35
C LEU A 225 10.48 -4.07 -5.62
N LEU A 226 9.21 -4.44 -5.46
CA LEU A 226 8.29 -4.74 -6.57
C LEU A 226 7.86 -3.49 -7.34
N ARG A 227 8.18 -2.28 -6.87
CA ARG A 227 7.82 -1.02 -7.53
C ARG A 227 9.02 -0.22 -8.01
N VAL A 228 10.02 -0.05 -7.16
CA VAL A 228 11.19 0.76 -7.50
C VAL A 228 12.08 0.04 -8.52
N ALA A 229 12.36 -1.26 -8.34
CA ALA A 229 13.27 -1.96 -9.27
C ALA A 229 12.69 -2.06 -10.70
N PRO A 230 11.40 -2.37 -10.91
CA PRO A 230 10.77 -2.31 -12.24
C PRO A 230 10.76 -0.91 -12.86
N ALA A 231 10.40 0.13 -12.10
CA ALA A 231 10.38 1.49 -12.60
C ALA A 231 11.77 1.96 -13.06
N VAL A 232 12.80 1.67 -12.25
CA VAL A 232 14.20 2.00 -12.57
C VAL A 232 14.71 1.22 -13.78
N ALA A 233 14.41 -0.08 -13.86
CA ALA A 233 14.80 -0.92 -14.99
C ALA A 233 14.17 -0.45 -16.30
N ARG A 234 12.88 -0.08 -16.28
CA ARG A 234 12.17 0.49 -17.43
C ARG A 234 12.80 1.80 -17.88
N ALA A 235 13.02 2.73 -16.94
CA ALA A 235 13.65 4.01 -17.25
C ALA A 235 15.07 3.86 -17.82
N ALA A 236 15.83 2.85 -17.36
CA ALA A 236 17.15 2.54 -17.91
C ALA A 236 17.09 2.07 -19.38
N VAL A 237 16.07 1.28 -19.73
CA VAL A 237 15.84 0.83 -21.12
C VAL A 237 15.37 1.99 -21.99
N GLU A 238 14.38 2.77 -21.54
CA GLU A 238 13.82 3.91 -22.27
C GLU A 238 14.87 4.99 -22.56
N SER A 239 15.80 5.21 -21.63
CA SER A 239 16.89 6.17 -21.80
C SER A 239 18.11 5.61 -22.54
N GLY A 240 18.07 4.35 -22.98
CA GLY A 240 19.14 3.72 -23.78
C GLY A 240 20.43 3.39 -23.01
N VAL A 241 20.43 3.45 -21.69
CA VAL A 241 21.62 3.11 -20.87
C VAL A 241 21.68 1.63 -20.50
N ALA A 242 20.59 0.89 -20.68
CA ALA A 242 20.52 -0.55 -20.48
C ALA A 242 21.35 -1.32 -21.52
N GLN A 243 22.01 -2.41 -21.10
CA GLN A 243 22.71 -3.33 -22.01
C GLN A 243 21.89 -4.59 -22.31
N ARG A 244 20.77 -4.78 -21.61
CA ARG A 244 19.83 -5.87 -21.81
C ARG A 244 18.43 -5.28 -21.90
N GLU A 245 17.62 -5.83 -22.79
CA GLU A 245 16.19 -5.51 -22.82
C GLU A 245 15.52 -5.89 -21.50
N LEU A 246 14.48 -5.13 -21.14
CA LEU A 246 13.64 -5.50 -20.01
C LEU A 246 12.96 -6.82 -20.37
N PRO A 247 13.04 -7.86 -19.51
CA PRO A 247 12.19 -9.03 -19.68
C PRO A 247 10.71 -8.61 -19.73
N ASP A 248 9.85 -9.49 -20.24
CA ASP A 248 8.40 -9.34 -20.07
C ASP A 248 8.08 -8.89 -18.64
N GLU A 249 7.31 -7.80 -18.51
CA GLU A 249 7.15 -7.10 -17.23
C GLU A 249 6.57 -8.04 -16.15
N ALA A 250 5.63 -8.90 -16.53
CA ALA A 250 5.07 -9.89 -15.63
C ALA A 250 6.12 -10.93 -15.24
N ALA A 251 6.96 -11.39 -16.17
CA ALA A 251 8.08 -12.29 -15.88
C ALA A 251 9.13 -11.66 -14.96
N TYR A 252 9.45 -10.39 -15.16
CA TYR A 252 10.42 -9.70 -14.34
C TYR A 252 9.90 -9.55 -12.91
N LEU A 253 8.64 -9.12 -12.73
CA LEU A 253 8.04 -9.01 -11.41
C LEU A 253 7.97 -10.38 -10.69
N ARG A 254 7.65 -11.48 -11.41
CA ARG A 254 7.72 -12.84 -10.84
C ARG A 254 9.11 -13.15 -10.31
N SER A 255 10.17 -12.81 -11.06
CA SER A 255 11.53 -13.06 -10.61
C SER A 255 11.89 -12.30 -9.32
N LEU A 256 11.34 -11.08 -9.15
CA LEU A 256 11.55 -10.28 -7.93
C LEU A 256 10.77 -10.85 -6.73
N GLU A 257 9.56 -11.37 -6.95
CA GLU A 257 8.78 -12.00 -5.88
C GLU A 257 9.46 -13.26 -5.32
N VAL A 258 10.11 -14.05 -6.19
CA VAL A 258 10.91 -15.21 -5.78
C VAL A 258 12.04 -14.80 -4.81
N LEU A 259 12.65 -13.63 -5.05
CA LEU A 259 13.70 -13.10 -4.15
C LEU A 259 13.15 -12.70 -2.77
N ILE A 260 11.88 -12.29 -2.69
CA ILE A 260 11.23 -11.94 -1.43
C ILE A 260 10.76 -13.20 -0.70
N SER A 261 9.97 -14.05 -1.36
CA SER A 261 9.51 -15.32 -0.80
C SER A 261 8.82 -16.20 -1.85
N ARG A 262 9.00 -17.52 -1.75
CA ARG A 262 8.22 -18.54 -2.48
C ARG A 262 6.71 -18.38 -2.30
N ARG A 263 6.27 -17.78 -1.18
CA ARG A 263 4.86 -17.45 -0.92
C ARG A 263 4.27 -16.50 -1.93
N LEU A 264 5.02 -15.45 -2.31
CA LEU A 264 4.51 -14.45 -3.23
C LEU A 264 4.37 -15.01 -4.65
N GLU A 265 5.31 -15.85 -5.08
CA GLU A 265 5.24 -16.54 -6.39
C GLU A 265 3.97 -17.40 -6.51
N LEU A 266 3.68 -18.23 -5.50
CA LEU A 266 2.47 -19.07 -5.48
C LEU A 266 1.19 -18.24 -5.52
N MET A 267 1.10 -17.21 -4.67
CA MET A 267 -0.07 -16.34 -4.61
C MET A 267 -0.30 -15.61 -5.92
N ARG A 268 0.76 -15.15 -6.60
CA ARG A 268 0.62 -14.51 -7.90
C ARG A 268 0.13 -15.48 -8.97
N GLY A 269 0.65 -16.72 -9.01
CA GLY A 269 0.14 -17.74 -9.93
C GLY A 269 -1.36 -17.98 -9.78
N LEU A 270 -1.86 -17.99 -8.54
CA LEU A 270 -3.29 -18.08 -8.24
C LEU A 270 -4.06 -16.83 -8.68
N ILE A 271 -3.53 -15.64 -8.39
CA ILE A 271 -4.12 -14.35 -8.78
C ILE A 271 -4.20 -14.22 -10.31
N ASP A 272 -3.13 -14.54 -11.05
CA ASP A 272 -3.09 -14.47 -12.51
C ASP A 272 -4.10 -15.44 -13.13
N ARG A 273 -4.29 -16.63 -12.55
CA ARG A 273 -5.34 -17.58 -12.99
C ARG A 273 -6.74 -17.02 -12.74
N ALA A 274 -6.97 -16.41 -11.58
CA ALA A 274 -8.25 -15.79 -11.23
C ALA A 274 -8.58 -14.61 -12.17
N ARG A 275 -7.61 -13.74 -12.47
CA ARG A 275 -7.77 -12.59 -13.37
C ARG A 275 -8.15 -12.98 -14.81
N ARG A 276 -7.76 -14.16 -15.28
CA ARG A 276 -8.15 -14.65 -16.63
C ARG A 276 -9.62 -15.03 -16.73
N ASN A 277 -10.25 -15.36 -15.61
CA ASN A 277 -11.67 -15.73 -15.55
C ASN A 277 -12.27 -15.23 -14.23
N PRO A 278 -12.44 -13.90 -14.07
CA PRO A 278 -12.90 -13.32 -12.81
C PRO A 278 -14.27 -13.86 -12.42
N LYS A 279 -14.38 -14.38 -11.20
CA LYS A 279 -15.58 -15.06 -10.69
C LYS A 279 -16.44 -14.13 -9.84
N ARG A 280 -17.74 -14.36 -9.83
CA ARG A 280 -18.66 -13.72 -8.87
C ARG A 280 -18.53 -14.41 -7.51
N VAL A 281 -18.03 -13.69 -6.51
CA VAL A 281 -17.74 -14.26 -5.18
C VAL A 281 -18.56 -13.55 -4.12
N VAL A 282 -19.38 -14.29 -3.39
CA VAL A 282 -20.25 -13.78 -2.33
C VAL A 282 -19.51 -13.70 -1.01
N PHE A 283 -19.68 -12.58 -0.30
CA PHE A 283 -19.16 -12.33 1.03
C PHE A 283 -20.32 -12.05 2.00
N PRO A 284 -20.73 -13.04 2.83
CA PRO A 284 -21.76 -12.86 3.85
C PRO A 284 -21.44 -11.78 4.88
N GLU A 285 -20.16 -11.57 5.15
CA GLU A 285 -19.67 -10.60 6.14
C GLU A 285 -19.34 -9.26 5.47
N GLY A 286 -20.13 -8.87 4.45
CA GLY A 286 -19.90 -7.69 3.60
C GLY A 286 -19.87 -6.34 4.33
N GLU A 287 -20.28 -6.28 5.60
CA GLU A 287 -20.20 -5.08 6.44
C GLU A 287 -18.85 -4.94 7.18
N GLN A 288 -17.98 -5.95 7.14
CA GLN A 288 -16.70 -5.96 7.85
C GLN A 288 -15.60 -5.23 7.08
N GLU A 289 -14.80 -4.40 7.76
CA GLU A 289 -13.73 -3.60 7.14
C GLU A 289 -12.73 -4.47 6.36
N LYS A 290 -12.36 -5.63 6.90
CA LYS A 290 -11.44 -6.57 6.23
C LYS A 290 -12.01 -7.09 4.91
N VAL A 291 -13.33 -7.32 4.85
CA VAL A 291 -14.02 -7.74 3.62
C VAL A 291 -14.09 -6.60 2.62
N LEU A 292 -14.35 -5.37 3.06
CA LEU A 292 -14.35 -4.19 2.18
C LEU A 292 -12.97 -3.91 1.59
N ARG A 293 -11.89 -4.00 2.38
CA ARG A 293 -10.50 -3.92 1.89
C ARG A 293 -10.21 -5.03 0.88
N ALA A 294 -10.62 -6.26 1.16
CA ALA A 294 -10.47 -7.37 0.22
C ALA A 294 -11.25 -7.11 -1.09
N ALA A 295 -12.49 -6.61 -1.01
CA ALA A 295 -13.29 -6.26 -2.18
C ALA A 295 -12.62 -5.19 -3.03
N LYS A 296 -12.03 -4.15 -2.41
CA LYS A 296 -11.22 -3.15 -3.13
C LYS A 296 -10.08 -3.80 -3.91
N ILE A 297 -9.28 -4.66 -3.26
CA ILE A 297 -8.16 -5.34 -3.90
C ILE A 297 -8.65 -6.20 -5.09
N LEU A 298 -9.75 -6.93 -4.91
CA LEU A 298 -10.32 -7.78 -5.96
C LEU A 298 -10.76 -6.95 -7.17
N VAL A 299 -11.38 -5.78 -6.93
CA VAL A 299 -11.85 -4.86 -7.96
C VAL A 299 -10.69 -4.15 -8.66
N ASP A 300 -9.78 -3.54 -7.91
CA ASP A 300 -8.67 -2.76 -8.45
C ASP A 300 -7.71 -3.62 -9.29
N GLN A 301 -7.55 -4.90 -8.91
CA GLN A 301 -6.69 -5.84 -9.63
C GLN A 301 -7.45 -6.70 -10.66
N GLY A 302 -8.78 -6.59 -10.74
CA GLY A 302 -9.62 -7.37 -11.65
C GLY A 302 -9.56 -8.88 -11.40
N ILE A 303 -9.52 -9.30 -10.13
CA ILE A 303 -9.38 -10.71 -9.72
C ILE A 303 -10.74 -11.41 -9.71
N ALA A 304 -11.78 -10.71 -9.23
CA ALA A 304 -13.13 -11.25 -9.03
C ALA A 304 -14.17 -10.12 -9.03
N HIS A 305 -15.43 -10.48 -9.15
CA HIS A 305 -16.59 -9.60 -8.99
C HIS A 305 -17.21 -9.84 -7.59
N PRO A 306 -16.84 -9.05 -6.57
CA PRO A 306 -17.33 -9.27 -5.21
C PRO A 306 -18.82 -8.92 -5.09
N ILE A 307 -19.56 -9.81 -4.45
CA ILE A 307 -20.95 -9.62 -4.04
C ILE A 307 -20.98 -9.50 -2.51
N LEU A 308 -21.31 -8.31 -1.99
CA LEU A 308 -21.35 -8.02 -0.57
C LEU A 308 -22.78 -8.20 -0.04
N LEU A 309 -22.97 -9.13 0.90
CA LEU A 309 -24.23 -9.22 1.63
C LEU A 309 -24.20 -8.23 2.80
N ALA A 310 -24.72 -7.03 2.56
CA ALA A 310 -24.59 -5.89 3.45
C ALA A 310 -25.76 -4.92 3.27
N ARG A 311 -26.01 -4.13 4.31
CA ARG A 311 -26.86 -2.94 4.21
C ARG A 311 -26.06 -1.80 3.60
N ARG A 312 -26.60 -1.16 2.57
CA ARG A 312 -25.88 -0.13 1.80
C ARG A 312 -25.54 1.06 2.68
N GLU A 313 -26.49 1.49 3.50
CA GLU A 313 -26.35 2.58 4.47
C GLU A 313 -25.27 2.34 5.53
N VAL A 314 -24.93 1.06 5.83
CA VAL A 314 -23.90 0.71 6.82
C VAL A 314 -22.49 0.80 6.25
N ILE A 315 -22.34 0.56 4.94
CA ILE A 315 -21.02 0.50 4.29
C ILE A 315 -20.69 1.73 3.46
N ALA A 316 -21.66 2.60 3.15
CA ALA A 316 -21.48 3.77 2.29
C ALA A 316 -20.30 4.67 2.69
N ASP A 317 -20.19 5.02 3.97
CA ASP A 317 -19.09 5.85 4.48
C ASP A 317 -17.73 5.16 4.30
N ARG A 318 -17.68 3.86 4.56
CA ARG A 318 -16.45 3.06 4.43
C ARG A 318 -16.04 2.86 2.98
N LEU A 319 -16.99 2.69 2.07
CA LEU A 319 -16.71 2.61 0.63
C LEU A 319 -16.10 3.92 0.12
N ARG A 320 -16.61 5.07 0.59
CA ARG A 320 -16.04 6.39 0.29
C ARG A 320 -14.64 6.54 0.85
N GLU A 321 -14.40 6.15 2.10
CA GLU A 321 -13.06 6.17 2.70
C GLU A 321 -12.05 5.30 1.96
N LEU A 322 -12.49 4.19 1.38
CA LEU A 322 -11.65 3.26 0.64
C LEU A 322 -11.49 3.63 -0.83
N ASP A 323 -12.15 4.69 -1.32
CA ASP A 323 -12.22 5.02 -2.74
C ASP A 323 -12.61 3.78 -3.58
N LEU A 324 -13.70 3.12 -3.15
CA LEU A 324 -14.24 1.93 -3.80
C LEU A 324 -15.61 2.27 -4.40
N PRO A 325 -15.70 2.49 -5.73
CA PRO A 325 -16.95 2.86 -6.38
C PRO A 325 -18.00 1.75 -6.26
N GLU A 326 -19.23 2.10 -5.85
CA GLU A 326 -20.33 1.15 -5.68
C GLU A 326 -20.69 0.44 -6.99
N GLU A 327 -20.48 1.07 -8.15
CA GLU A 327 -20.79 0.51 -9.47
C GLU A 327 -19.92 -0.69 -9.84
N LYS A 328 -18.76 -0.84 -9.17
CA LYS A 328 -17.86 -1.98 -9.35
C LYS A 328 -18.19 -3.16 -8.41
N LEU A 329 -19.20 -3.00 -7.55
CA LEU A 329 -19.65 -3.98 -6.57
C LEU A 329 -21.08 -4.43 -6.85
N THR A 330 -21.43 -5.61 -6.34
CA THR A 330 -22.85 -5.98 -6.17
C THR A 330 -23.15 -5.98 -4.68
N ILE A 331 -24.04 -5.09 -4.22
CA ILE A 331 -24.43 -5.00 -2.80
C ILE A 331 -25.86 -5.49 -2.67
N ILE A 332 -26.08 -6.55 -1.88
CA ILE A 332 -27.39 -7.15 -1.67
C ILE A 332 -27.71 -7.12 -0.18
N HIS A 333 -28.80 -6.45 0.18
CA HIS A 333 -29.43 -6.63 1.48
C HIS A 333 -30.38 -7.82 1.40
N VAL A 334 -30.09 -8.89 2.17
CA VAL A 334 -30.83 -10.16 2.13
C VAL A 334 -32.34 -9.97 2.31
N MET A 335 -32.75 -9.10 3.24
CA MET A 335 -34.17 -8.92 3.57
C MET A 335 -34.97 -8.21 2.48
N ASP A 336 -34.30 -7.45 1.62
CA ASP A 336 -34.93 -6.67 0.54
C ASP A 336 -34.76 -7.36 -0.82
N SER A 337 -34.12 -8.53 -0.86
CA SER A 337 -33.82 -9.22 -2.11
C SER A 337 -35.06 -9.92 -2.68
N GLU A 338 -35.37 -9.63 -3.95
CA GLU A 338 -36.41 -10.33 -4.71
C GLU A 338 -36.15 -11.84 -4.84
N LYS A 339 -34.90 -12.28 -4.66
CA LYS A 339 -34.48 -13.69 -4.70
C LYS A 339 -34.77 -14.44 -3.40
N LEU A 340 -35.11 -13.75 -2.32
CA LEU A 340 -35.31 -14.36 -1.00
C LEU A 340 -36.41 -15.44 -1.03
N GLU A 341 -37.56 -15.14 -1.64
CA GLU A 341 -38.69 -16.08 -1.68
C GLU A 341 -38.44 -17.24 -2.69
N PRO A 342 -37.99 -17.00 -3.93
CA PRO A 342 -37.58 -18.08 -4.83
C PRO A 342 -36.54 -19.04 -4.23
N TYR A 343 -35.53 -18.50 -3.53
CA TYR A 343 -34.55 -19.34 -2.83
C TYR A 343 -35.19 -20.13 -1.68
N ALA A 344 -36.20 -19.60 -1.00
CA ALA A 344 -36.88 -20.31 0.09
C ALA A 344 -37.70 -21.49 -0.41
N GLU A 345 -38.41 -21.30 -1.52
CA GLU A 345 -39.14 -22.38 -2.20
C GLU A 345 -38.19 -23.47 -2.67
N GLU A 346 -37.05 -23.09 -3.25
CA GLU A 346 -36.06 -24.04 -3.75
C GLU A 346 -35.34 -24.78 -2.63
N LEU A 347 -34.94 -24.09 -1.55
CA LEU A 347 -34.37 -24.72 -0.36
C LEU A 347 -35.36 -25.71 0.27
N HIS A 348 -36.65 -25.34 0.35
CA HIS A 348 -37.69 -26.25 0.80
C HIS A 348 -37.83 -27.45 -0.14
N ARG A 349 -37.87 -27.24 -1.47
CA ARG A 349 -37.97 -28.30 -2.46
C ARG A 349 -36.85 -29.32 -2.32
N ARG A 350 -35.61 -28.84 -2.14
CA ARG A 350 -34.41 -29.67 -1.94
C ARG A 350 -34.47 -30.44 -0.62
N ARG A 351 -34.98 -29.82 0.44
CA ARG A 351 -34.84 -30.32 1.83
C ARG A 351 -36.10 -30.79 2.53
N ARG A 352 -37.22 -30.90 1.80
CA ARG A 352 -38.50 -31.37 2.36
C ARG A 352 -38.44 -32.81 2.88
N ARG A 353 -37.55 -33.65 2.34
CA ARG A 353 -37.39 -35.05 2.77
C ARG A 353 -36.70 -35.16 4.13
N GLU A 354 -35.89 -34.17 4.45
CA GLU A 354 -35.17 -33.98 5.71
C GLU A 354 -36.01 -33.17 6.72
N GLY A 355 -37.29 -32.92 6.41
CA GLY A 355 -38.26 -32.29 7.32
C GLY A 355 -38.25 -30.76 7.31
N VAL A 356 -37.53 -30.10 6.39
CA VAL A 356 -37.49 -28.62 6.32
C VAL A 356 -38.82 -28.11 5.74
N THR A 357 -39.60 -27.38 6.55
CA THR A 357 -40.82 -26.71 6.07
C THR A 357 -40.49 -25.43 5.29
N LEU A 358 -41.41 -24.92 4.49
CA LEU A 358 -41.22 -23.62 3.81
C LEU A 358 -40.98 -22.48 4.81
N GLN A 359 -41.62 -22.53 5.98
CA GLN A 359 -41.39 -21.54 7.04
C GLN A 359 -39.98 -21.64 7.62
N ASP A 360 -39.45 -22.85 7.78
CA ASP A 360 -38.06 -23.06 8.21
C ASP A 360 -37.06 -22.56 7.15
N ALA A 361 -37.31 -22.84 5.87
CA ALA A 361 -36.49 -22.36 4.76
C ALA A 361 -36.43 -20.83 4.71
N ARG A 362 -37.58 -20.15 4.83
CA ARG A 362 -37.66 -18.68 4.94
C ARG A 362 -36.87 -18.15 6.14
N ARG A 363 -36.94 -18.82 7.30
CA ARG A 363 -36.18 -18.44 8.50
C ARG A 363 -34.67 -18.61 8.28
N GLN A 364 -34.25 -19.74 7.70
CA GLN A 364 -32.85 -20.04 7.42
C GLN A 364 -32.23 -19.03 6.46
N LEU A 365 -32.95 -18.62 5.41
CA LEU A 365 -32.44 -17.67 4.41
C LEU A 365 -32.26 -16.24 4.89
N ARG A 366 -32.77 -15.89 6.07
CA ARG A 366 -32.39 -14.63 6.73
C ARG A 366 -30.91 -14.62 7.13
N SER A 367 -30.30 -15.80 7.30
CA SER A 367 -28.85 -15.93 7.47
C SER A 367 -28.14 -15.67 6.15
N ARG A 368 -27.18 -14.74 6.17
CA ARG A 368 -26.35 -14.39 5.01
C ARG A 368 -25.57 -15.61 4.48
N ASN A 369 -25.22 -16.58 5.32
CA ASN A 369 -24.54 -17.81 4.87
C ASN A 369 -25.47 -18.73 4.06
N TYR A 370 -26.72 -18.92 4.48
CA TYR A 370 -27.68 -19.70 3.70
C TYR A 370 -28.04 -18.99 2.40
N PHE A 371 -28.25 -17.67 2.46
CA PHE A 371 -28.52 -16.88 1.27
C PHE A 371 -27.37 -16.96 0.27
N GLY A 372 -26.12 -16.74 0.73
CA GLY A 372 -24.94 -16.85 -0.11
C GLY A 372 -24.71 -18.25 -0.67
N ALA A 373 -24.99 -19.30 0.10
CA ALA A 373 -24.93 -20.68 -0.40
C ALA A 373 -25.99 -20.94 -1.48
N MET A 374 -27.20 -20.40 -1.34
CA MET A 374 -28.25 -20.49 -2.37
C MET A 374 -27.86 -19.73 -3.64
N MET A 375 -27.22 -18.56 -3.53
CA MET A 375 -26.70 -17.84 -4.69
C MET A 375 -25.73 -18.70 -5.52
N VAL A 376 -24.87 -19.46 -4.86
CA VAL A 376 -23.95 -20.39 -5.55
C VAL A 376 -24.72 -21.57 -6.15
N ALA A 377 -25.64 -22.18 -5.39
CA ALA A 377 -26.40 -23.34 -5.84
C ALA A 377 -27.33 -23.05 -7.04
N GLU A 378 -27.82 -21.81 -7.17
CA GLU A 378 -28.68 -21.36 -8.26
C GLU A 378 -27.90 -20.67 -9.40
N GLY A 379 -26.56 -20.62 -9.32
CA GLY A 379 -25.70 -20.04 -10.36
C GLY A 379 -25.69 -18.51 -10.42
N ASP A 380 -26.26 -17.83 -9.42
CA ASP A 380 -26.18 -16.37 -9.25
C ASP A 380 -24.78 -15.93 -8.75
N ALA A 381 -23.98 -16.87 -8.23
CA ALA A 381 -22.56 -16.70 -7.91
C ALA A 381 -21.75 -17.97 -8.18
N GLU A 382 -20.43 -17.84 -8.25
CA GLU A 382 -19.50 -18.96 -8.54
C GLU A 382 -18.64 -19.34 -7.32
N GLY A 383 -18.69 -18.55 -6.25
CA GLY A 383 -17.99 -18.83 -5.00
C GLY A 383 -18.57 -18.10 -3.81
N LEU A 384 -18.28 -18.63 -2.62
CA LEU A 384 -18.70 -18.08 -1.32
C LEU A 384 -17.49 -18.07 -0.38
N ILE A 385 -17.20 -16.93 0.26
CA ILE A 385 -16.15 -16.80 1.27
C ILE A 385 -16.79 -16.27 2.56
N SER A 386 -16.70 -17.04 3.65
CA SER A 386 -17.32 -16.73 4.95
C SER A 386 -16.45 -17.24 6.11
N GLY A 387 -16.72 -16.77 7.32
CA GLY A 387 -16.10 -17.25 8.56
C GLY A 387 -15.17 -16.26 9.24
N LEU A 388 -15.19 -14.99 8.85
CA LEU A 388 -14.44 -13.93 9.53
C LEU A 388 -14.94 -13.66 10.95
N THR A 389 -16.25 -13.80 11.17
CA THR A 389 -16.94 -13.45 12.43
C THR A 389 -17.79 -14.58 12.99
N GLN A 390 -17.74 -15.76 12.37
CA GLN A 390 -18.58 -16.91 12.72
C GLN A 390 -17.75 -18.14 13.03
N GLU A 391 -18.32 -19.03 13.83
CA GLU A 391 -17.72 -20.32 14.11
C GLU A 391 -17.78 -21.23 12.88
N TYR A 392 -16.83 -22.16 12.80
CA TYR A 392 -16.71 -23.06 11.65
C TYR A 392 -18.01 -23.84 11.34
N PRO A 393 -18.75 -24.42 12.32
CA PRO A 393 -20.00 -25.13 12.05
C PRO A 393 -21.09 -24.26 11.40
N ASP A 394 -21.13 -22.96 11.70
CA ASP A 394 -22.15 -22.02 11.21
C ASP A 394 -21.91 -21.59 9.75
N THR A 395 -20.70 -21.82 9.26
CA THR A 395 -20.30 -21.51 7.88
C THR A 395 -20.37 -22.74 6.98
N ILE A 396 -19.90 -23.91 7.46
CA ILE A 396 -19.88 -25.13 6.66
C ILE A 396 -21.26 -25.78 6.53
N ARG A 397 -22.09 -25.73 7.59
CA ARG A 397 -23.42 -26.38 7.59
C ARG A 397 -24.35 -25.83 6.50
N PRO A 398 -24.49 -24.50 6.31
CA PRO A 398 -25.27 -23.95 5.20
C PRO A 398 -24.77 -24.45 3.84
N ALA A 399 -23.45 -24.46 3.60
CA ALA A 399 -22.88 -24.94 2.35
C ALA A 399 -23.22 -26.42 2.10
N LEU A 400 -23.07 -27.29 3.10
CA LEU A 400 -23.40 -28.71 2.99
C LEU A 400 -24.88 -28.97 2.77
N GLN A 401 -25.75 -28.18 3.41
CA GLN A 401 -27.19 -28.38 3.31
C GLN A 401 -27.78 -27.84 2.01
N VAL A 402 -27.12 -26.87 1.38
CA VAL A 402 -27.61 -26.20 0.18
C VAL A 402 -26.94 -26.71 -1.10
N ILE A 403 -25.60 -26.79 -1.09
CA ILE A 403 -24.78 -27.17 -2.25
C ILE A 403 -24.54 -28.68 -2.25
N GLY A 404 -24.20 -29.26 -1.09
CA GLY A 404 -23.90 -30.68 -0.95
C GLY A 404 -22.53 -31.08 -1.47
N THR A 405 -22.36 -32.37 -1.78
CA THR A 405 -21.15 -32.94 -2.38
C THR A 405 -21.35 -33.21 -3.88
N GLU A 406 -20.25 -33.33 -4.62
CA GLU A 406 -20.27 -33.79 -6.01
C GLU A 406 -20.75 -35.25 -6.10
N GLU A 407 -21.32 -35.64 -7.24
CA GLU A 407 -21.77 -37.02 -7.46
C GLU A 407 -20.59 -38.00 -7.31
N GLY A 408 -20.80 -39.05 -6.49
CA GLY A 408 -19.76 -40.02 -6.16
C GLY A 408 -18.85 -39.62 -5.00
N VAL A 409 -18.94 -38.38 -4.49
CA VAL A 409 -18.21 -37.92 -3.30
C VAL A 409 -19.09 -38.07 -2.06
N ARG A 410 -18.63 -38.86 -1.09
CA ARG A 410 -19.39 -39.18 0.14
C ARG A 410 -19.18 -38.14 1.23
N ARG A 411 -18.04 -37.47 1.24
CA ARG A 411 -17.63 -36.53 2.30
C ARG A 411 -16.90 -35.33 1.73
N VAL A 412 -17.02 -34.20 2.41
CA VAL A 412 -16.15 -33.04 2.19
C VAL A 412 -14.90 -33.15 3.07
N ALA A 413 -13.79 -32.59 2.59
CA ALA A 413 -12.54 -32.48 3.33
C ALA A 413 -12.15 -31.00 3.46
N GLY A 414 -11.68 -30.59 4.63
CA GLY A 414 -10.98 -29.31 4.77
C GLY A 414 -9.57 -29.41 4.18
N ALA A 415 -8.93 -28.30 3.83
CA ALA A 415 -7.51 -28.31 3.47
C ALA A 415 -6.81 -27.06 4.03
N PHE A 416 -5.64 -27.25 4.63
CA PHE A 416 -4.76 -26.15 4.99
C PHE A 416 -3.54 -26.12 4.09
N VAL A 417 -3.30 -24.95 3.49
CA VAL A 417 -2.08 -24.67 2.73
C VAL A 417 -1.13 -23.89 3.62
N LEU A 418 -0.05 -24.53 4.06
CA LEU A 418 1.01 -23.90 4.84
C LEU A 418 2.18 -23.53 3.94
N ILE A 419 2.47 -22.23 3.88
CA ILE A 419 3.57 -21.71 3.07
C ILE A 419 4.73 -21.32 4.00
N LEU A 420 5.73 -22.18 4.05
CA LEU A 420 6.97 -21.96 4.80
C LEU A 420 8.03 -21.29 3.91
N LYS A 421 9.12 -20.82 4.52
CA LYS A 421 10.18 -20.08 3.80
C LYS A 421 10.79 -20.89 2.64
N ASP A 422 10.90 -22.20 2.82
CA ASP A 422 11.58 -23.14 1.94
C ASP A 422 10.67 -24.21 1.34
N ARG A 423 9.44 -24.39 1.83
CA ARG A 423 8.53 -25.46 1.37
C ARG A 423 7.04 -25.11 1.49
N LEU A 424 6.26 -25.70 0.59
CA LEU A 424 4.79 -25.72 0.64
C LEU A 424 4.35 -27.04 1.27
N LEU A 425 3.44 -26.99 2.23
CA LEU A 425 2.79 -28.18 2.79
C LEU A 425 1.27 -28.03 2.64
N VAL A 426 0.61 -29.07 2.16
CA VAL A 426 -0.86 -29.15 2.11
C VAL A 426 -1.29 -30.22 3.10
N PHE A 427 -2.08 -29.85 4.10
CA PHE A 427 -2.66 -30.77 5.06
C PHE A 427 -4.14 -30.96 4.73
N ALA A 428 -4.48 -32.15 4.24
CA ALA A 428 -5.84 -32.53 3.98
C ALA A 428 -6.55 -32.93 5.27
N ASP A 429 -7.77 -32.46 5.39
CA ASP A 429 -8.79 -32.76 6.38
C ASP A 429 -8.39 -32.65 7.85
N THR A 430 -8.03 -31.44 8.21
CA THR A 430 -7.61 -31.06 9.55
C THR A 430 -8.75 -30.50 10.41
N THR A 431 -9.98 -30.47 9.87
CA THR A 431 -11.09 -29.70 10.47
C THR A 431 -12.47 -30.34 10.34
N VAL A 432 -12.69 -31.31 9.43
CA VAL A 432 -14.04 -31.81 9.15
C VAL A 432 -14.23 -33.24 9.61
N ASN A 433 -13.34 -34.16 9.24
CA ASN A 433 -13.47 -35.58 9.61
C ASN A 433 -12.54 -35.91 10.79
N ILE A 434 -13.16 -36.17 11.95
CA ILE A 434 -12.45 -36.34 13.24
C ILE A 434 -11.70 -37.69 13.29
N GLU A 435 -12.33 -38.76 12.81
CA GLU A 435 -11.79 -40.13 12.84
C GLU A 435 -12.03 -40.81 11.47
N PRO A 436 -11.29 -40.42 10.42
CA PRO A 436 -11.48 -40.99 9.09
C PRO A 436 -11.04 -42.46 9.04
N SER A 437 -11.85 -43.31 8.40
CA SER A 437 -11.47 -44.68 8.08
C SER A 437 -10.41 -44.73 6.97
N ALA A 438 -9.86 -45.91 6.68
CA ALA A 438 -8.90 -46.08 5.58
C ALA A 438 -9.49 -45.68 4.21
N GLU A 439 -10.77 -45.95 3.98
CA GLU A 439 -11.49 -45.53 2.77
C GLU A 439 -11.69 -44.01 2.74
N ASP A 440 -12.04 -43.42 3.88
CA ASP A 440 -12.21 -41.96 3.99
C ASP A 440 -10.86 -41.26 3.74
N LEU A 441 -9.76 -41.77 4.27
CA LEU A 441 -8.41 -41.22 4.02
C LEU A 441 -8.02 -41.30 2.54
N ALA A 442 -8.38 -42.38 1.84
CA ALA A 442 -8.16 -42.50 0.41
C ALA A 442 -8.99 -41.46 -0.37
N GLU A 443 -10.26 -41.29 -0.02
CA GLU A 443 -11.15 -40.30 -0.62
C GLU A 443 -10.67 -38.86 -0.35
N ILE A 444 -10.26 -38.55 0.88
CA ILE A 444 -9.65 -37.27 1.27
C ILE A 444 -8.38 -36.98 0.46
N ALA A 445 -7.52 -37.98 0.28
CA ALA A 445 -6.29 -37.82 -0.50
C ALA A 445 -6.58 -37.54 -1.99
N LEU A 446 -7.61 -38.18 -2.56
CA LEU A 446 -8.06 -37.92 -3.92
C LEU A 446 -8.67 -36.52 -4.08
N LEU A 447 -9.44 -36.04 -3.10
CA LEU A 447 -10.02 -34.69 -3.11
C LEU A 447 -8.98 -33.58 -2.98
N ALA A 448 -7.84 -33.87 -2.34
CA ALA A 448 -6.76 -32.90 -2.10
C ALA A 448 -5.69 -32.88 -3.20
N ALA A 449 -5.63 -33.90 -4.06
CA ALA A 449 -4.70 -34.03 -5.17
C ALA A 449 -5.17 -33.24 -6.41
#